data_AF-A0A7W7D9Y8-F1
#
_entry.id   AF-A0A7W7D9Y8-F1
#
_cell.length_a   1.000
_cell.length_b   1.000
_cell.length_c   1.000
_cell.angle_alpha   90.00
_cell.angle_beta   90.00
_cell.angle_gamma   90.00
#
_symmetry.space_group_name_H-M   'P 1'
#
loop_
_entity.id
_entity.type
_entity.pdbx_description
1 polymer ?
#
loop_
_entity_poly.entity_id
_entity_poly.type
_entity_poly.pdbx_seq_one_letter_code
_entity_poly.pdbx_strand_id
1 'polypeptide(L)'
;MTGLMMYGVPERQAEAHRRTLRALRAELAPHGLYGRMVERLYLHMHWGPHQAILRPPELDVYGDGRLVTTVTVVDVPGGGGAWYLTRRPDGLPTKTHPARDPSATARAIAANRDRAVP
;
A
#
# COMPACT_ATOMS: atom_id res chain seq x y z
N MET A 1 20.52 9.90 -3.88
CA MET A 1 19.39 9.04 -4.27
C MET A 1 18.87 8.35 -3.03
N THR A 2 17.78 8.86 -2.46
CA THR A 2 17.11 8.28 -1.29
C THR A 2 16.36 7.03 -1.72
N GLY A 3 17.01 5.88 -1.58
CA GLY A 3 16.32 4.60 -1.66
C GLY A 3 15.24 4.56 -0.59
N LEU A 4 13.98 4.33 -1.00
CA LEU A 4 12.87 4.00 -0.10
C LEU A 4 13.25 2.70 0.62
N MET A 5 13.94 2.84 1.75
CA MET A 5 14.25 1.75 2.65
C MET A 5 12.94 1.25 3.25
N MET A 6 12.36 0.16 2.72
CA MET A 6 11.34 -0.60 3.43
C MET A 6 12.01 -1.39 4.57
N TYR A 7 12.45 -0.64 5.58
CA TYR A 7 12.62 -1.18 6.92
C TYR A 7 11.21 -1.34 7.49
N GLY A 8 10.94 -2.45 8.15
CA GLY A 8 9.60 -2.66 8.68
C GLY A 8 9.18 -1.55 9.65
N VAL A 9 7.88 -1.50 9.91
CA VAL A 9 7.20 -0.47 10.69
C VAL A 9 6.89 -1.00 12.10
N PRO A 10 7.00 -0.19 13.16
CA PRO A 10 6.51 -0.57 14.47
C PRO A 10 5.01 -0.92 14.42
N GLU A 11 4.56 -1.78 15.33
CA GLU A 11 3.17 -2.26 15.35
C GLU A 11 2.10 -1.14 15.34
N ARG A 12 2.31 -0.09 16.12
CA ARG A 12 1.41 1.08 16.15
C ARG A 12 1.30 1.76 14.78
N GLN A 13 2.41 1.83 14.04
CA GLN A 13 2.46 2.42 12.71
C GLN A 13 1.81 1.49 11.68
N ALA A 14 2.02 0.18 11.79
CA ALA A 14 1.30 -0.80 10.96
C ALA A 14 -0.22 -0.71 11.14
N GLU A 15 -0.71 -0.53 12.37
CA GLU A 15 -2.15 -0.36 12.60
C GLU A 15 -2.69 0.95 12.01
N ALA A 16 -1.91 2.03 12.04
CA ALA A 16 -2.24 3.26 11.33
C ALA A 16 -2.33 3.01 9.81
N HIS A 17 -1.36 2.29 9.24
CA HIS A 17 -1.36 1.91 7.82
C HIS A 17 -2.54 1.02 7.45
N ARG A 18 -2.93 0.07 8.30
CA ARG A 18 -4.13 -0.76 8.09
C ARG A 18 -5.39 0.10 8.01
N ARG A 19 -5.56 1.08 8.90
CA ARG A 19 -6.71 2.00 8.86
C ARG A 19 -6.72 2.83 7.58
N THR A 20 -5.56 3.34 7.16
CA THR A 20 -5.39 4.07 5.90
C THR A 20 -5.75 3.20 4.68
N LEU A 21 -5.28 1.95 4.63
CA LEU A 21 -5.63 1.01 3.56
C LEU A 21 -7.11 0.59 3.58
N ARG A 22 -7.74 0.50 4.76
CA ARG A 22 -9.19 0.26 4.88
C ARG A 22 -10.00 1.43 4.29
N ALA A 23 -9.56 2.67 4.50
CA ALA A 23 -10.19 3.84 3.90
C ALA A 23 -10.08 3.78 2.36
N LEU A 24 -8.89 3.48 1.82
CA LEU A 24 -8.73 3.27 0.37
C LEU A 24 -9.63 2.14 -0.15
N ARG A 25 -9.73 1.02 0.57
CA ARG A 25 -10.57 -0.11 0.17
C ARG A 25 -12.04 0.26 -0.03
N ALA A 26 -12.58 1.16 0.80
CA ALA A 26 -13.96 1.63 0.65
C ALA A 26 -14.17 2.40 -0.67
N GLU A 27 -13.17 3.19 -1.07
CA GLU A 27 -13.20 4.00 -2.30
C GLU A 27 -13.03 3.18 -3.60
N LEU A 28 -12.60 1.91 -3.51
CA LEU A 28 -12.41 1.05 -4.67
C LEU A 28 -13.74 0.48 -5.23
N ALA A 29 -14.73 0.25 -4.36
CA ALA A 29 -15.97 -0.42 -4.73
C ALA A 29 -16.78 0.31 -5.83
N PRO A 30 -16.92 1.65 -5.82
CA PRO A 30 -17.59 2.39 -6.89
C PRO A 30 -16.94 2.24 -8.28
N HIS A 31 -15.69 1.77 -8.34
CA HIS A 31 -14.95 1.54 -9.58
C HIS A 31 -14.96 0.07 -10.03
N GLY A 32 -15.78 -0.78 -9.40
CA GLY A 32 -15.80 -2.22 -9.69
C GLY A 32 -14.50 -2.93 -9.31
N LEU A 33 -13.75 -2.37 -8.36
CA LEU A 33 -12.51 -2.93 -7.86
C LEU A 33 -12.71 -3.54 -6.47
N TYR A 34 -12.02 -4.64 -6.22
CA TYR A 34 -12.04 -5.34 -4.95
C TYR A 34 -10.65 -5.27 -4.28
N GLY A 35 -10.59 -4.76 -3.06
CA GLY A 35 -9.37 -4.76 -2.25
C GLY A 35 -9.32 -5.93 -1.27
N ARG A 36 -8.22 -6.68 -1.26
CA ARG A 36 -7.88 -7.70 -0.26
C ARG A 36 -6.70 -7.22 0.57
N MET A 37 -6.86 -7.14 1.89
CA MET A 37 -5.73 -6.89 2.77
C MET A 37 -4.80 -8.10 2.75
N VAL A 38 -3.51 -7.86 2.55
CA VAL A 38 -2.46 -8.88 2.54
C VAL A 38 -1.43 -8.52 3.59
N GLU A 39 -1.28 -9.43 4.55
CA GLU A 39 -0.24 -9.36 5.56
C GLU A 39 0.71 -10.54 5.29
N ARG A 40 1.84 -10.25 4.64
CA ARG A 40 2.85 -11.28 4.37
C ARG A 40 3.58 -11.60 5.66
N LEU A 41 3.79 -12.90 5.92
CA LEU A 41 4.37 -13.41 7.16
C LEU A 41 5.71 -12.75 7.49
N TYR A 42 5.70 -12.07 8.63
CA TYR A 42 6.67 -12.05 9.72
C TYR A 42 8.14 -12.45 9.48
N LEU A 43 9.06 -11.58 9.91
CA LEU A 43 10.38 -11.95 10.42
C LEU A 43 10.59 -11.20 11.75
N HIS A 44 10.97 -11.90 12.82
CA HIS A 44 11.34 -11.33 14.14
C HIS A 44 12.70 -10.68 13.90
N MET A 45 12.72 -9.50 13.27
CA MET A 45 13.95 -8.73 13.16
C MET A 45 14.10 -7.96 14.46
N HIS A 46 14.93 -8.53 15.35
CA HIS A 46 15.35 -7.88 16.57
C HIS A 46 16.18 -6.65 16.22
N TRP A 47 15.64 -5.45 16.40
CA TRP A 47 16.43 -4.22 16.41
C TRP A 47 16.35 -3.59 17.81
N GLY A 48 17.44 -3.63 18.56
CA GLY A 48 17.51 -3.07 19.91
C GLY A 48 16.60 -3.78 20.94
N PRO A 49 16.36 -3.17 22.12
CA PRO A 49 15.76 -3.83 23.28
C PRO A 49 14.22 -4.00 23.15
N HIS A 50 13.80 -4.92 22.27
CA HIS A 50 12.48 -5.57 22.26
C HIS A 50 11.32 -4.90 21.49
N GLN A 51 11.54 -4.23 20.35
CA GLN A 51 10.41 -3.79 19.50
C GLN A 51 10.24 -4.66 18.25
N ALA A 52 9.05 -5.26 18.10
CA ALA A 52 8.69 -6.00 16.89
C ALA A 52 8.53 -5.03 15.71
N ILE A 53 9.23 -5.35 14.62
CA ILE A 53 9.18 -4.60 13.36
C ILE A 53 8.36 -5.42 12.35
N LEU A 54 7.27 -4.84 11.87
CA LEU A 54 6.35 -5.50 10.94
C LEU A 54 6.66 -5.12 9.50
N ARG A 55 6.49 -6.04 8.54
CA ARG A 55 6.39 -5.62 7.14
C ARG A 55 5.15 -4.71 7.01
N PRO A 56 5.23 -3.59 6.25
CA PRO A 56 4.08 -2.74 6.05
C PRO A 56 2.89 -3.54 5.49
N PRO A 57 1.66 -3.34 6.00
CA PRO A 57 0.49 -4.00 5.45
C PRO A 57 0.32 -3.59 3.98
N GLU A 58 -0.18 -4.53 3.18
CA GLU A 58 -0.39 -4.34 1.75
C GLU A 58 -1.88 -4.51 1.43
N LEU A 59 -2.36 -3.85 0.39
CA LEU A 59 -3.70 -4.04 -0.17
C LEU A 59 -3.56 -4.46 -1.62
N ASP A 60 -3.87 -5.71 -1.91
CA ASP A 60 -3.98 -6.18 -3.28
C ASP A 60 -5.33 -5.76 -3.85
N VAL A 61 -5.31 -5.08 -5.00
CA VAL A 61 -6.49 -4.58 -5.67
C VAL A 61 -6.74 -5.40 -6.93
N TYR A 62 -7.93 -5.95 -7.03
CA TYR A 62 -8.38 -6.80 -8.12
C TYR A 62 -9.47 -6.11 -8.94
N GLY A 63 -9.45 -6.33 -10.25
CA GLY A 63 -10.50 -5.96 -11.20
C GLY A 63 -10.73 -7.14 -12.14
N ASP A 64 -11.99 -7.51 -12.38
CA ASP A 64 -12.36 -8.67 -13.20
C ASP A 64 -11.62 -9.98 -12.85
N GLY A 65 -11.36 -10.20 -11.56
CA GLY A 65 -10.66 -11.39 -11.07
C GLY A 65 -9.13 -11.39 -11.28
N ARG A 66 -8.55 -10.30 -11.81
CA ARG A 66 -7.09 -10.16 -12.00
C ARG A 66 -6.50 -9.15 -11.03
N LEU A 67 -5.26 -9.41 -10.58
CA LEU A 67 -4.50 -8.45 -9.78
C LEU A 67 -4.16 -7.24 -10.66
N VAL A 68 -4.65 -6.05 -10.27
CA VAL A 68 -4.38 -4.78 -10.94
C VAL A 68 -3.14 -4.12 -10.34
N THR A 69 -3.08 -4.06 -9.01
CA THR A 69 -1.97 -3.43 -8.28
C THR A 69 -1.91 -3.91 -6.84
N THR A 70 -0.73 -3.83 -6.23
CA THR A 70 -0.55 -3.91 -4.79
C THR A 70 -0.25 -2.52 -4.24
N VAL A 71 -0.99 -2.08 -3.24
CA VAL A 71 -0.81 -0.80 -2.56
C VAL A 71 -0.13 -1.02 -1.22
N THR A 72 0.88 -0.21 -0.92
CA THR A 72 1.55 -0.17 0.37
C THR A 72 1.51 1.26 0.91
N VAL A 73 1.34 1.43 2.22
CA VAL A 73 1.48 2.75 2.84
C VAL A 73 2.91 2.92 3.31
N VAL A 74 3.53 4.05 2.97
CA VAL A 74 4.88 4.41 3.41
C VAL A 74 4.85 5.79 4.04
N ASP A 75 5.59 5.97 5.12
CA ASP A 75 5.78 7.29 5.73
C ASP A 75 7.02 7.95 5.13
N VAL A 76 6.86 9.17 4.60
CA VAL A 76 7.94 9.91 3.94
C VAL A 76 8.50 10.95 4.93
N PRO A 77 9.76 10.80 5.39
CA PRO A 77 10.40 11.78 6.28
C PRO A 77 10.50 13.15 5.59
N GLY A 78 10.10 14.22 6.30
CA GLY A 78 10.13 15.60 5.79
C GLY A 78 9.10 15.93 4.70
N GLY A 79 8.28 14.96 4.27
CA GLY A 79 7.43 15.04 3.07
C GLY A 79 5.92 15.07 3.30
N GLY A 80 5.45 15.46 4.48
CA GLY A 80 4.03 15.75 4.71
C GLY A 80 3.12 14.56 5.04
N GLY A 81 3.67 13.46 5.56
CA GLY A 81 2.90 12.35 6.16
C GLY A 81 3.00 11.02 5.40
N ALA A 82 1.96 10.19 5.54
CA ALA A 82 1.86 8.89 4.88
C ALA A 82 1.50 9.03 3.39
N TRP A 83 1.95 8.07 2.58
CA TRP A 83 1.73 8.00 1.14
C TRP A 83 1.31 6.60 0.71
N TYR A 84 0.40 6.50 -0.24
CA TYR A 84 0.13 5.27 -0.98
C TYR A 84 1.20 5.08 -2.06
N LEU A 85 1.92 3.96 -1.98
CA LEU A 85 2.79 3.46 -3.03
C LEU A 85 2.06 2.33 -3.77
N THR A 86 1.80 2.52 -5.05
CA THR A 86 1.18 1.50 -5.91
C THR A 86 2.24 0.78 -6.73
N ARG A 87 2.13 -0.55 -6.81
CA ARG A 87 3.01 -1.42 -7.60
C ARG A 87 2.21 -2.28 -8.55
N ARG A 88 2.76 -2.48 -9.75
CA ARG A 88 2.23 -3.42 -10.74
C ARG A 88 2.39 -4.87 -10.28
N PRO A 89 1.70 -5.83 -10.90
CA PRO A 89 1.86 -7.25 -10.61
C PRO A 89 3.30 -7.77 -10.82
N ASP A 90 4.06 -7.16 -11.74
CA ASP A 90 5.49 -7.45 -11.97
C ASP A 90 6.43 -6.86 -10.89
N GLY A 91 5.88 -6.15 -9.90
CA GLY A 91 6.61 -5.56 -8.78
C GLY A 91 7.14 -4.15 -9.02
N LEU A 92 7.00 -3.59 -10.23
CA LEU A 92 7.47 -2.23 -10.54
C LEU A 92 6.56 -1.16 -9.93
N PRO A 93 7.11 -0.07 -9.36
CA PRO A 93 6.31 1.03 -8.86
C PRO A 93 5.61 1.77 -10.01
N THR A 94 4.33 2.09 -9.84
CA THR A 94 3.53 2.74 -10.88
C THR A 94 3.30 4.22 -10.56
N LYS A 95 2.73 4.50 -9.39
CA LYS A 95 2.39 5.86 -8.94
C LYS A 95 2.43 5.96 -7.41
N THR A 96 2.61 7.18 -6.92
CA THR A 96 2.52 7.52 -5.50
C THR A 96 1.48 8.62 -5.26
N HIS A 97 0.70 8.49 -4.20
CA HIS A 97 -0.34 9.46 -3.84
C HIS A 97 -0.29 9.77 -2.33
N PRO A 98 -0.55 11.01 -1.89
CA PRO A 98 -0.66 11.31 -0.46
C PRO A 98 -1.79 10.49 0.19
N ALA A 99 -1.55 9.93 1.38
CA ALA A 99 -2.51 9.06 2.05
C ALA A 99 -3.81 9.77 2.50
N ARG A 100 -3.80 11.11 2.49
CA ARG A 100 -4.95 11.96 2.80
C ARG A 100 -6.02 12.01 1.71
N ASP A 101 -5.76 11.47 0.52
CA ASP A 101 -6.71 11.45 -0.60
C ASP A 101 -6.90 10.02 -1.15
N PRO A 102 -7.69 9.19 -0.45
CA PRO A 102 -7.96 7.82 -0.89
C PRO A 102 -8.76 7.79 -2.21
N SER A 103 -9.67 8.75 -2.44
CA SER A 103 -10.49 8.80 -3.65
C SER A 103 -9.66 9.09 -4.90
N ALA A 104 -8.68 10.02 -4.85
CA ALA A 104 -7.79 10.26 -6.00
C ALA A 104 -6.92 9.03 -6.32
N THR A 105 -6.49 8.32 -5.28
CA THR A 105 -5.73 7.07 -5.43
C THR A 105 -6.60 5.99 -6.08
N ALA A 106 -7.84 5.80 -5.62
CA ALA A 106 -8.78 4.83 -6.19
C ALA A 106 -9.09 5.14 -7.67
N ARG A 107 -9.34 6.41 -8.03
CA ARG A 107 -9.50 6.85 -9.43
C ARG A 107 -8.27 6.54 -10.28
N ALA A 108 -7.07 6.77 -9.75
CA ALA A 108 -5.83 6.48 -10.47
C ALA A 108 -5.62 4.98 -10.69
N ILE A 109 -6.00 4.14 -9.73
CA ILE A 109 -5.96 2.68 -9.88
C ILE A 109 -6.96 2.23 -10.95
N ALA A 110 -8.20 2.73 -10.88
CA ALA A 110 -9.23 2.44 -11.87
C ALA A 110 -8.81 2.81 -13.30
N ALA A 111 -8.22 4.00 -13.49
CA ALA A 111 -7.73 4.44 -14.79
C ALA A 111 -6.54 3.61 -15.34
N ASN A 112 -5.83 2.88 -14.48
CA ASN A 112 -4.70 2.05 -14.86
C ASN A 112 -5.06 0.55 -14.99
N ARG A 113 -6.29 0.15 -14.64
CA ARG A 113 -6.77 -1.24 -14.68
C ARG A 113 -6.47 -1.91 -16.03
N ASP A 114 -6.75 -1.23 -17.12
CA ASP A 114 -6.61 -1.77 -18.48
C ASP A 114 -5.19 -1.63 -19.04
N ARG A 115 -4.29 -0.96 -18.31
CA ARG A 115 -2.87 -0.83 -18.66
C ARG A 115 -2.00 -1.89 -18.02
N ALA A 116 -2.56 -2.76 -17.18
CA ALA A 116 -1.86 -3.94 -16.66
C ALA A 116 -1.62 -4.90 -17.83
N VAL A 117 -0.40 -4.84 -18.37
CA VAL A 117 0.09 -5.59 -19.54
C VAL A 117 -0.13 -7.10 -19.33
N PRO A 118 -0.54 -7.86 -20.37
CA PRO A 118 -0.77 -9.31 -20.34
C PRO A 118 0.45 -10.15 -19.94
#